data_AF-A0A7X2MTL5-F1
#
_entry.id   AF-A0A7X2MTL5-F1
#
_cell.length_a   1.000
_cell.length_b   1.000
_cell.length_c   1.000
_cell.angle_alpha   90.00
_cell.angle_beta   90.00
_cell.angle_gamma   90.00
#
_symmetry.space_group_name_H-M   'P 1'
#
loop_
_entity.id
_entity.type
_entity.pdbx_description
1 polymer ?
#
loop_
_entity_poly.entity_id
_entity_poly.type
_entity_poly.pdbx_seq_one_letter_code
_entity_poly.pdbx_strand_id
1 'polypeptide(L)'
;GVYGAHDNVYFGRPEDGTLESEFSGNLVEICPTGVFTDKTHSERYNRKWDMQFAPSICQQCSVGCNTSPGERYGELRRIENRYNGTVNHYFLCDRGRFGYGYVNRKDRPRQPMLLRGNDWVTLNAEQAVNAGADLLRQAKKVIGIGS
;
A
#
# COMPACT_ATOMS: atom_id res chain seq x y z
N GLY A 1 -2.88 -8.55 -27.36
CA GLY A 1 -2.40 -8.31 -28.74
C GLY A 1 -3.03 -7.04 -29.28
N VAL A 2 -2.60 -6.61 -30.46
CA VAL A 2 -3.30 -5.60 -31.26
C VAL A 2 -4.12 -6.35 -32.29
N TYR A 3 -5.44 -6.13 -32.31
CA TYR A 3 -6.36 -6.74 -33.27
C TYR A 3 -6.97 -5.63 -34.10
N GLY A 4 -7.07 -5.80 -35.41
CA GLY A 4 -7.60 -4.74 -36.27
C GLY A 4 -8.33 -5.24 -37.49
N ALA A 5 -9.39 -4.53 -37.86
CA ALA A 5 -10.10 -4.65 -39.13
C ALA A 5 -10.59 -3.25 -39.57
N HIS A 6 -10.14 -2.81 -40.74
CA HIS A 6 -10.37 -1.44 -41.23
C HIS A 6 -9.89 -0.38 -40.21
N ASP A 7 -10.76 0.56 -39.84
CA ASP A 7 -10.47 1.65 -38.91
C ASP A 7 -10.68 1.25 -37.43
N ASN A 8 -11.03 -0.02 -37.17
CA ASN A 8 -11.22 -0.53 -35.82
C ASN A 8 -9.96 -1.25 -35.37
N VAL A 9 -9.24 -0.66 -34.41
CA VAL A 9 -8.09 -1.26 -33.75
C VAL A 9 -8.39 -1.44 -32.26
N TYR A 10 -8.31 -2.68 -31.79
CA TYR A 10 -8.53 -3.05 -30.41
C TYR A 10 -7.23 -3.52 -29.75
N PHE A 11 -6.96 -2.98 -28.56
CA PHE A 11 -5.86 -3.40 -27.71
C PHE A 11 -6.44 -4.14 -26.51
N GLY A 12 -6.13 -5.43 -26.40
CA GLY A 12 -6.64 -6.23 -25.29
C GLY A 12 -6.24 -7.69 -25.34
N ARG A 13 -6.96 -8.50 -24.57
CA ARG A 13 -6.83 -9.95 -24.58
C ARG A 13 -7.72 -10.56 -25.67
N PRO A 14 -7.32 -11.70 -26.27
CA PRO A 14 -8.19 -12.42 -27.21
C PRO A 14 -9.38 -13.09 -26.51
N GLU A 15 -9.20 -13.45 -25.23
CA GLU A 15 -10.20 -14.10 -24.39
C GLU A 15 -10.28 -13.38 -23.04
N ASP A 16 -11.45 -13.43 -22.42
CA ASP A 16 -11.70 -12.83 -21.10
C ASP A 16 -10.76 -13.39 -20.02
N GLY A 17 -10.42 -12.55 -19.05
CA GLY A 17 -9.67 -12.94 -17.86
C GLY A 17 -8.77 -11.84 -17.31
N THR A 18 -8.07 -12.16 -16.23
CA THR A 18 -7.24 -11.21 -15.46
C THR A 18 -5.83 -11.10 -16.02
N LEU A 19 -5.22 -9.91 -15.94
CA LEU A 19 -3.78 -9.79 -16.20
C LEU A 19 -3.02 -10.49 -15.07
N GLU A 20 -2.24 -11.52 -15.41
CA GLU A 20 -1.58 -12.39 -14.43
C GLU A 20 -0.17 -11.90 -14.03
N SER A 21 0.38 -10.94 -14.76
CA SER A 21 1.69 -10.39 -14.45
C SER A 21 1.63 -9.54 -13.18
N GLU A 22 2.55 -9.79 -12.25
CA GLU A 22 2.77 -9.01 -11.01
C GLU A 22 3.19 -7.55 -11.24
N PHE A 23 3.34 -7.14 -12.50
CA PHE A 23 3.65 -5.76 -12.91
C PHE A 23 2.57 -5.15 -13.80
N SER A 24 1.41 -5.81 -13.92
CA SER A 24 0.32 -5.36 -14.80
C SER A 24 -0.24 -4.00 -14.40
N GLY A 25 -0.18 -3.63 -13.12
CA GLY A 25 -0.62 -2.35 -12.58
C GLY A 25 0.16 -1.14 -13.09
N ASN A 26 1.35 -1.33 -13.67
CA ASN A 26 2.09 -0.22 -14.32
C ASN A 26 1.41 0.27 -15.59
N LEU A 27 0.45 -0.49 -16.14
CA LEU A 27 -0.40 -0.03 -17.24
C LEU A 27 -1.15 1.27 -16.88
N VAL A 28 -1.44 1.48 -15.60
CA VAL A 28 -2.11 2.71 -15.12
C VAL A 28 -1.25 3.95 -15.30
N GLU A 29 0.07 3.83 -15.23
CA GLU A 29 0.99 4.97 -15.38
C GLU A 29 1.52 5.12 -16.81
N ILE A 30 1.60 4.03 -17.56
CA ILE A 30 2.03 4.06 -18.97
C ILE A 30 0.91 4.51 -19.91
N CYS A 31 -0.36 4.33 -19.52
CA CYS A 31 -1.51 4.64 -20.37
C CYS A 31 -1.70 6.16 -20.49
N PRO A 32 -1.53 6.75 -21.69
CA PRO A 32 -1.63 8.21 -21.85
C PRO A 32 -3.07 8.72 -21.84
N THR A 33 -4.05 7.85 -22.09
CA THR A 33 -5.45 8.21 -22.33
C THR A 33 -6.38 7.90 -21.15
N GLY A 34 -5.89 7.24 -20.10
CA GLY A 34 -6.73 6.83 -18.96
C GLY A 34 -7.68 5.68 -19.26
N VAL A 35 -7.39 4.83 -20.25
CA VAL A 35 -8.11 3.56 -20.49
C VAL A 35 -7.82 2.58 -19.34
N PHE A 36 -6.56 2.49 -18.94
CA PHE A 36 -6.15 1.74 -17.76
C PHE A 36 -6.09 2.69 -16.56
N THR A 37 -6.93 2.44 -15.57
CA THR A 37 -7.00 3.24 -14.34
C THR A 37 -6.83 2.37 -13.11
N ASP A 38 -6.40 2.99 -12.01
CA ASP A 38 -6.30 2.34 -10.72
C ASP A 38 -7.71 2.14 -10.13
N LYS A 39 -8.21 0.91 -10.17
CA LYS A 39 -9.52 0.54 -9.62
C LYS A 39 -9.63 0.84 -8.13
N THR A 40 -8.56 0.65 -7.35
CA THR A 40 -8.55 0.91 -5.90
C THR A 40 -8.67 2.40 -5.60
N HIS A 41 -8.08 3.25 -6.44
CA HIS A 41 -8.26 4.70 -6.37
C HIS A 41 -9.66 5.12 -6.84
N SER A 42 -10.24 4.47 -7.85
CA SER A 42 -11.57 4.80 -8.37
C SER A 42 -12.69 4.65 -7.34
N GLU A 43 -12.58 3.72 -6.39
CA GLU A 43 -13.57 3.55 -5.30
C GLU A 43 -13.72 4.81 -4.43
N ARG A 44 -12.65 5.60 -4.31
CA ARG A 44 -12.63 6.87 -3.58
C ARG A 44 -11.90 7.92 -4.41
N TYR A 45 -12.46 8.17 -5.59
CA TYR A 45 -11.82 8.99 -6.60
C TYR A 45 -11.48 10.40 -6.10
N ASN A 46 -10.24 10.80 -6.34
CA ASN A 46 -9.76 12.17 -6.17
C ASN A 46 -8.96 12.57 -7.42
N ARG A 47 -9.01 13.84 -7.80
CA ARG A 47 -8.21 14.34 -8.92
C ARG A 47 -6.76 14.43 -8.50
N LYS A 48 -5.83 14.29 -9.45
CA LYS A 48 -4.39 14.27 -9.16
C LYS A 48 -3.93 15.52 -8.41
N TRP A 49 -4.42 16.70 -8.80
CA TRP A 49 -4.09 17.98 -8.16
C TRP A 49 -4.75 18.20 -6.80
N ASP A 50 -5.75 17.38 -6.43
CA ASP A 50 -6.35 17.45 -5.10
C ASP A 50 -5.50 16.71 -4.06
N MET A 51 -4.69 15.74 -4.48
CA MET A 51 -3.89 14.92 -3.58
C MET A 51 -2.56 15.58 -3.21
N GLN A 52 -2.11 15.32 -1.98
CA GLN A 52 -0.78 15.68 -1.51
C GLN A 52 0.14 14.48 -1.66
N PHE A 53 1.26 14.66 -2.35
CA PHE A 53 2.24 13.60 -2.59
C PHE A 53 3.51 13.84 -1.79
N ALA A 54 4.07 12.78 -1.21
CA ALA A 54 5.34 12.84 -0.49
C ALA A 54 6.27 11.70 -0.93
N PRO A 55 7.59 11.93 -1.07
CA PRO A 55 8.56 10.87 -1.33
C PRO A 55 8.55 9.82 -0.21
N SER A 56 8.47 8.54 -0.57
CA SER A 56 8.53 7.43 0.38
C SER A 56 9.24 6.21 -0.22
N ILE A 57 9.28 5.13 0.55
CA ILE A 57 9.86 3.83 0.21
C ILE A 57 8.81 2.74 0.46
N CYS A 58 8.64 1.84 -0.51
CA CYS A 58 7.73 0.71 -0.42
C CYS A 58 8.18 -0.30 0.63
N GLN A 59 7.27 -0.70 1.54
CA GLN A 59 7.54 -1.65 2.63
C GLN A 59 7.01 -3.06 2.36
N GLN A 60 6.58 -3.34 1.12
CA GLN A 60 5.89 -4.59 0.81
C GLN A 60 6.81 -5.78 0.55
N CYS A 61 8.05 -5.52 0.15
CA CYS A 61 9.07 -6.53 -0.07
C CYS A 61 10.45 -5.93 0.21
N SER A 62 11.48 -6.77 0.21
CA SER A 62 12.86 -6.38 0.52
C SER A 62 13.54 -5.48 -0.52
N VAL A 63 12.90 -5.20 -1.66
CA VAL A 63 13.48 -4.36 -2.72
C VAL A 63 13.54 -2.88 -2.31
N GLY A 64 12.57 -2.41 -1.52
CA GLY A 64 12.53 -1.01 -1.10
C GLY A 64 12.34 0.00 -2.23
N CYS A 65 11.41 -0.26 -3.17
CA CYS A 65 11.15 0.62 -4.31
C CYS A 65 10.81 2.06 -3.87
N ASN A 66 11.31 3.05 -4.61
CA ASN A 66 10.95 4.44 -4.38
C ASN A 66 9.50 4.70 -4.81
N THR A 67 8.71 5.28 -3.92
CA THR A 67 7.29 5.57 -4.15
C THR A 67 6.95 7.03 -3.89
N SER A 68 5.81 7.44 -4.41
CA SER A 68 5.16 8.72 -4.15
C SER A 68 3.70 8.44 -3.74
N PRO A 69 3.44 8.12 -2.45
CA PRO A 69 2.10 8.01 -1.90
C PRO A 69 1.32 9.33 -2.01
N GLY A 70 0.08 9.25 -2.52
CA GLY A 70 -0.86 10.37 -2.60
C GLY A 70 -1.93 10.27 -1.51
N GLU A 71 -1.99 11.29 -0.66
CA GLU A 71 -2.92 11.42 0.46
C GLU A 71 -4.05 12.42 0.14
N ARG A 72 -5.24 12.15 0.70
CA ARG A 72 -6.33 13.12 0.76
C ARG A 72 -7.25 12.85 1.95
N TYR A 73 -7.45 13.88 2.78
CA TYR A 73 -8.30 13.87 3.98
C TYR A 73 -7.87 12.84 5.05
N GLY A 74 -6.57 12.72 5.27
CA GLY A 74 -5.95 11.78 6.21
C GLY A 74 -5.94 10.33 5.71
N GLU A 75 -6.37 10.06 4.48
CA GLU A 75 -6.38 8.71 3.90
C GLU A 75 -5.40 8.61 2.73
N LEU A 76 -4.67 7.51 2.68
CA LEU A 76 -3.82 7.17 1.55
C LEU A 76 -4.69 6.72 0.37
N ARG A 77 -4.65 7.44 -0.75
CA ARG A 77 -5.57 7.22 -1.88
C ARG A 77 -4.98 6.37 -3.00
N ARG A 78 -3.69 6.56 -3.28
CA ARG A 78 -2.98 5.96 -4.42
C ARG A 78 -1.48 5.94 -4.13
N ILE A 79 -0.76 4.99 -4.72
CA ILE A 79 0.71 4.99 -4.77
C ILE A 79 1.17 5.19 -6.22
N GLU A 80 2.00 6.22 -6.44
CA GLU A 80 2.71 6.43 -7.71
C GLU A 80 4.16 5.94 -7.63
N ASN A 81 4.70 5.52 -8.76
CA ASN A 81 6.13 5.26 -8.88
C ASN A 81 6.93 6.56 -8.72
N ARG A 82 8.05 6.50 -7.98
CA ARG A 82 9.04 7.57 -7.97
C ARG A 82 10.33 7.04 -8.58
N TYR A 83 10.82 7.72 -9.62
CA TYR A 83 11.97 7.23 -10.36
C TYR A 83 13.21 7.05 -9.48
N ASN A 84 13.86 5.89 -9.62
CA ASN A 84 15.17 5.60 -9.05
C ASN A 84 15.96 4.73 -10.02
N GLY A 85 17.06 5.26 -10.56
CA GLY A 85 17.86 4.58 -11.58
C GLY A 85 18.61 3.34 -11.10
N THR A 86 18.66 3.05 -9.80
CA THR A 86 19.36 1.88 -9.25
C THR A 86 18.43 0.81 -8.68
N VAL A 87 17.16 1.15 -8.40
CA VAL A 87 16.23 0.25 -7.69
C VAL A 87 15.07 -0.18 -8.59
N ASN A 88 14.16 0.75 -8.90
CA ASN A 88 12.88 0.41 -9.51
C ASN A 88 12.62 1.11 -10.87
N HIS A 89 13.50 2.00 -11.30
CA HIS A 89 13.34 2.81 -12.51
C HIS A 89 11.91 3.40 -12.58
N TYR A 90 11.11 2.95 -13.54
CA TYR A 90 9.74 3.43 -13.76
C TYR A 90 8.64 2.48 -13.25
N PHE A 91 9.00 1.35 -12.63
CA PHE A 91 8.06 0.27 -12.33
C PHE A 91 7.86 0.03 -10.84
N LEU A 92 6.64 -0.37 -10.46
CA LEU A 92 6.31 -0.94 -9.15
C LEU A 92 5.63 -2.30 -9.36
N CYS A 93 5.89 -3.27 -8.48
CA CYS A 93 5.06 -4.47 -8.46
C CYS A 93 3.63 -4.14 -7.97
N ASP A 94 2.67 -4.98 -8.36
CA ASP A 94 1.25 -4.79 -8.07
C ASP A 94 0.98 -4.82 -6.56
N ARG A 95 1.73 -5.66 -5.82
CA ARG A 95 1.73 -5.65 -4.35
C ARG A 95 2.14 -4.29 -3.77
N GLY A 96 3.18 -3.67 -4.33
CA GLY A 96 3.67 -2.35 -3.93
C GLY A 96 2.68 -1.23 -4.27
N ARG A 97 2.03 -1.34 -5.42
CA ARG A 97 1.13 -0.33 -5.97
C ARG A 97 -0.24 -0.34 -5.31
N PHE A 98 -0.85 -1.51 -5.14
CA PHE A 98 -2.23 -1.65 -4.66
C PHE A 98 -2.34 -2.14 -3.20
N GLY A 99 -1.25 -2.63 -2.62
CA GLY A 99 -1.26 -3.26 -1.29
C GLY A 99 -1.42 -2.32 -0.10
N TYR A 100 -1.73 -1.03 -0.29
CA TYR A 100 -1.72 -0.02 0.77
C TYR A 100 -3.00 0.07 1.61
N GLY A 101 -4.05 -0.66 1.25
CA GLY A 101 -5.37 -0.54 1.88
C GLY A 101 -5.40 -0.75 3.39
N TYR A 102 -4.44 -1.50 3.95
CA TYR A 102 -4.34 -1.73 5.40
C TYR A 102 -4.11 -0.44 6.21
N VAL A 103 -3.55 0.61 5.60
CA VAL A 103 -3.30 1.90 6.28
C VAL A 103 -4.61 2.58 6.67
N ASN A 104 -5.65 2.42 5.84
CA ASN A 104 -6.96 3.06 6.01
C ASN A 104 -7.98 2.17 6.72
N ARG A 105 -7.57 1.02 7.27
CA ARG A 105 -8.46 0.09 7.96
C ARG A 105 -9.04 0.74 9.23
N LYS A 106 -10.35 0.58 9.43
CA LYS A 106 -11.06 1.10 10.62
C LYS A 106 -10.63 0.39 11.90
N ASP A 107 -10.27 -0.88 11.79
CA ASP A 107 -9.83 -1.74 12.88
C ASP A 107 -8.31 -1.67 13.15
N ARG A 108 -7.60 -0.72 12.54
CA ARG A 108 -6.17 -0.51 12.82
C ARG A 108 -6.00 -0.15 14.31
N PRO A 109 -5.12 -0.84 15.07
CA PRO A 109 -4.86 -0.49 16.46
C PRO A 109 -4.33 0.94 16.59
N ARG A 110 -5.08 1.81 17.27
CA ARG A 110 -4.71 3.23 17.51
C ARG A 110 -4.30 3.49 18.95
N GLN A 111 -4.67 2.61 19.87
CA GLN A 111 -4.40 2.72 21.29
C GLN A 111 -3.76 1.42 21.78
N PRO A 112 -2.81 1.50 22.73
CA PRO A 112 -2.23 0.32 23.33
C PRO A 112 -3.28 -0.39 24.19
N MET A 113 -3.29 -1.73 24.12
CA MET A 113 -4.23 -2.58 24.85
C MET A 113 -3.45 -3.65 25.61
N LEU A 114 -3.88 -3.94 26.83
CA LEU A 114 -3.29 -4.97 27.68
C LEU A 114 -4.37 -5.97 28.08
N LEU A 115 -4.09 -7.25 27.90
CA LEU A 115 -4.98 -8.33 28.36
C LEU A 115 -4.77 -8.53 29.87
N ARG A 116 -5.84 -8.40 30.66
CA ARG A 116 -5.86 -8.70 32.10
C ARG A 116 -6.91 -9.77 32.36
N GLY A 117 -6.47 -10.99 32.68
CA GLY A 117 -7.37 -12.14 32.75
C GLY A 117 -7.97 -12.43 31.38
N ASN A 118 -9.28 -12.24 31.23
CA ASN A 118 -10.01 -12.43 29.96
C ASN A 118 -10.40 -11.11 29.26
N ASP A 119 -10.12 -9.96 29.86
CA ASP A 119 -10.58 -8.66 29.37
C ASP A 119 -9.44 -7.80 28.83
N TRP A 120 -9.70 -7.10 27.73
CA TRP A 120 -8.79 -6.13 27.17
C TRP A 120 -9.00 -4.76 27.78
N VAL A 121 -7.93 -4.19 28.34
CA VAL A 121 -7.93 -2.85 28.93
C VAL A 121 -7.11 -1.91 28.06
N THR A 122 -7.72 -0.80 27.65
CA THR A 122 -7.04 0.28 26.95
C THR A 122 -6.12 1.03 27.91
N LEU A 123 -4.88 1.25 27.50
CA LEU A 123 -3.88 2.00 28.26
C LEU A 123 -3.60 3.35 27.58
N ASN A 124 -3.07 4.30 28.35
CA ASN A 124 -2.37 5.44 27.76
C ASN A 124 -0.92 5.05 27.40
N ALA A 125 -0.21 5.92 26.67
CA ALA A 125 1.14 5.62 26.18
C ALA A 125 2.14 5.35 27.32
N GLU A 126 2.10 6.15 28.40
CA GLU A 126 3.00 6.01 29.54
C GLU A 126 2.77 4.70 30.30
N GLN A 127 1.49 4.37 30.57
CA GLN A 127 1.10 3.10 31.18
C GLN A 127 1.53 1.89 30.36
N ALA A 128 1.40 1.95 29.03
CA ALA A 128 1.80 0.88 28.14
C ALA A 128 3.31 0.64 28.15
N VAL A 129 4.11 1.72 28.11
CA VAL A 129 5.57 1.63 28.19
C VAL A 129 6.04 1.09 29.54
N ASN A 130 5.48 1.60 30.64
CA ASN A 130 5.82 1.13 31.99
C ASN A 130 5.45 -0.35 32.19
N ALA A 131 4.24 -0.75 31.76
CA ALA A 131 3.81 -2.14 31.82
C ALA A 131 4.72 -3.07 31.00
N GLY A 132 5.12 -2.66 29.80
CA GLY A 132 6.07 -3.41 28.98
C GLY A 132 7.45 -3.53 29.64
N ALA A 133 7.96 -2.45 30.22
CA ALA A 133 9.25 -2.45 30.92
C ALA A 133 9.23 -3.38 32.16
N ASP A 134 8.15 -3.35 32.94
CA ASP A 134 8.01 -4.21 34.12
C ASP A 134 7.92 -5.69 33.75
N LEU A 135 7.18 -6.02 32.67
CA LEU A 135 7.15 -7.37 32.12
C LEU A 135 8.54 -7.85 31.71
N LEU A 136 9.32 -7.00 31.03
CA LEU A 136 10.69 -7.33 30.62
C LEU A 136 11.64 -7.52 31.81
N ARG A 137 11.52 -6.69 32.86
CA ARG A 137 12.35 -6.81 34.08
C ARG A 137 12.04 -8.07 34.88
N GLN A 138 10.78 -8.48 34.92
CA GLN A 138 10.35 -9.67 35.67
C GLN A 138 10.55 -10.98 34.89
N ALA A 139 10.64 -10.90 33.56
CA ALA A 139 10.83 -12.06 32.70
C ALA A 139 12.21 -12.69 32.89
N LYS A 140 12.25 -14.00 33.18
CA LYS A 140 13.50 -14.77 33.24
C LYS A 140 14.06 -15.12 31.85
N LYS A 141 13.19 -15.16 30.84
CA LYS A 141 13.52 -15.41 29.42
C LYS A 141 12.60 -14.56 28.56
N VAL A 142 13.18 -13.87 27.59
CA VAL A 142 12.45 -13.01 26.64
C VAL A 142 12.77 -13.49 25.23
N ILE A 143 11.73 -13.64 24.41
CA ILE A 143 11.87 -13.85 22.96
C ILE A 143 11.32 -12.60 22.29
N GLY A 144 12.18 -11.88 21.57
CA GLY A 144 11.77 -10.76 20.74
C GLY A 144 11.44 -11.26 19.34
N ILE A 145 10.22 -11.03 18.88
CA ILE A 145 9.84 -11.21 17.48
C ILE A 145 9.79 -9.81 16.86
N GLY A 146 10.81 -9.46 16.08
CA GLY A 146 10.82 -8.27 15.25
C GLY A 146 10.17 -8.56 13.90
N SER A 147 9.39 -7.61 13.39
CA SER A 147 8.93 -7.56 12.00
C SER A 147 9.78 -6.60 11.18
#